data_AF-A0A6C0IEC2-F1
#
_entry.id   AF-A0A6C0IEC2-F1
#
_cell.length_a   1.000
_cell.length_b   1.000
_cell.length_c   1.000
_cell.angle_alpha   90.00
_cell.angle_beta   90.00
_cell.angle_gamma   90.00
#
_symmetry.space_group_name_H-M   'P 1'
#
loop_
_entity.id
_entity.type
_entity.pdbx_description
1 polymer ?
#
loop_
_entity_poly.entity_id
_entity_poly.type
_entity_poly.pdbx_seq_one_letter_code
_entity_poly.pdbx_strand_id
1 'polypeptide(L)'
;MSIQKNAILQKINLRFCLAPEYFDADYKDHLLNSIREKYENKSFKEYGYILEIQEIERILNEEIMSMVPNVFFMVQVRALLYLPRVGDRLEVQIDKIFHHGIFIMENKIRILIPIALSTEYEVQKDFSSFYLLNTQTHKTYRKDDRLHVELVEVRFEKDGFSCIASIVSSVEV
;
A
#
# COMPACT_ATOMS: atom_id res chain seq x y z
N MET A 1 -9.93 4.37 -4.79
CA MET A 1 -8.53 4.06 -4.45
C MET A 1 -8.11 2.84 -5.23
N SER A 2 -6.99 2.92 -5.92
CA SER A 2 -6.54 1.96 -6.93
C SER A 2 -5.96 0.71 -6.30
N ILE A 3 -5.29 0.89 -5.17
CA ILE A 3 -4.81 -0.19 -4.30
C ILE A 3 -5.95 -1.05 -3.74
N GLN A 4 -7.13 -0.47 -3.47
CA GLN A 4 -8.27 -1.24 -2.94
C GLN A 4 -8.75 -2.34 -3.89
N LYS A 5 -8.62 -2.15 -5.22
CA LYS A 5 -9.01 -3.16 -6.21
C LYS A 5 -8.12 -4.40 -6.18
N ASN A 6 -6.86 -4.24 -5.77
CA ASN A 6 -5.88 -5.33 -5.68
C ASN A 6 -5.67 -5.82 -4.25
N ALA A 7 -6.39 -5.26 -3.28
CA ALA A 7 -6.36 -5.71 -1.91
C ALA A 7 -7.05 -7.07 -1.80
N ILE A 8 -6.46 -7.95 -1.00
CA ILE A 8 -6.94 -9.31 -0.77
C ILE A 8 -7.15 -9.53 0.71
N LEU A 9 -8.19 -10.29 1.02
CA LEU A 9 -8.50 -10.67 2.38
C LEU A 9 -7.65 -11.88 2.78
N GLN A 10 -6.81 -11.73 3.80
CA GLN A 10 -5.89 -12.77 4.26
C GLN A 10 -5.88 -12.91 5.77
N LYS A 11 -5.47 -14.10 6.21
CA LYS A 11 -5.21 -14.40 7.62
C LYS A 11 -3.74 -14.18 7.89
N ILE A 12 -3.40 -13.30 8.83
CA ILE A 12 -2.02 -13.02 9.22
C ILE A 12 -1.85 -13.18 10.72
N ASN A 13 -0.65 -13.59 11.14
CA ASN A 13 -0.32 -13.79 12.54
C ASN A 13 0.39 -12.55 13.08
N LEU A 14 -0.18 -11.89 14.07
CA LEU A 14 0.36 -10.69 14.69
C LEU A 14 0.76 -10.95 16.14
N ARG A 15 1.73 -10.17 16.61
CA ARG A 15 2.26 -10.22 17.97
C ARG A 15 1.91 -8.95 18.70
N PHE A 16 1.13 -9.07 19.77
CA PHE A 16 0.64 -7.93 20.54
C PHE A 16 0.93 -8.11 22.02
N CYS A 17 1.03 -6.99 22.74
CA CYS A 17 1.29 -6.97 24.17
C CYS A 17 0.23 -6.09 24.82
N LEU A 18 -0.56 -6.68 25.72
CA LEU A 18 -1.64 -5.98 26.42
C LEU A 18 -1.23 -5.75 27.87
N ALA A 19 -1.39 -4.52 28.35
CA ALA A 19 -1.15 -4.19 29.75
C ALA A 19 -2.26 -4.77 30.64
N PRO A 20 -1.96 -5.11 31.92
CA PRO A 20 -2.95 -5.67 32.86
C PRO A 20 -4.22 -4.84 33.01
N GLU A 21 -4.11 -3.52 32.85
CA GLU A 21 -5.22 -2.57 32.99
C GLU A 21 -6.37 -2.84 32.01
N TYR A 22 -6.08 -3.51 30.88
CA TYR A 22 -7.07 -3.87 29.85
C TYR A 22 -7.58 -5.31 29.96
N PHE A 23 -7.23 -6.04 31.04
CA PHE A 23 -7.77 -7.37 31.33
C PHE A 23 -9.08 -7.29 32.09
N ASP A 24 -10.10 -6.78 31.43
CA ASP A 24 -11.48 -6.76 31.90
C ASP A 24 -12.37 -7.74 31.10
N ALA A 25 -13.69 -7.65 31.28
CA ALA A 25 -14.64 -8.48 30.54
C ALA A 25 -14.58 -8.27 29.01
N ASP A 26 -14.07 -7.11 28.57
CA ASP A 26 -14.03 -6.65 27.19
C ASP A 26 -12.59 -6.69 26.62
N TYR A 27 -11.67 -7.43 27.26
CA TYR A 27 -10.25 -7.49 26.87
C TYR A 27 -10.02 -7.85 25.39
N LYS A 28 -10.94 -8.61 24.77
CA LYS A 28 -10.87 -8.96 23.34
C LYS A 28 -11.09 -7.75 22.44
N ASP A 29 -11.98 -6.85 22.84
CA ASP A 29 -12.26 -5.61 22.11
C ASP A 29 -11.09 -4.64 22.29
N HIS A 30 -10.55 -4.53 23.51
CA HIS A 30 -9.32 -3.77 23.77
C HIS A 30 -8.15 -4.30 22.94
N LEU A 31 -7.99 -5.62 22.87
CA LEU A 31 -6.96 -6.28 22.08
C LEU A 31 -7.14 -5.99 20.58
N LEU A 32 -8.35 -6.14 20.04
CA LEU A 32 -8.63 -5.85 18.63
C LEU A 32 -8.38 -4.38 18.29
N ASN A 33 -8.86 -3.45 19.11
CA ASN A 33 -8.64 -2.01 18.91
C ASN A 33 -7.16 -1.66 18.94
N SER A 34 -6.43 -2.21 19.90
CA SER A 34 -4.99 -1.97 20.02
C SER A 34 -4.20 -2.56 18.84
N ILE A 35 -4.64 -3.71 18.30
CA ILE A 35 -4.09 -4.27 17.06
C ILE A 35 -4.39 -3.33 15.88
N ARG A 36 -5.62 -2.83 15.75
CA ARG A 36 -5.99 -1.88 14.68
C ARG A 36 -5.11 -0.64 14.71
N GLU A 37 -5.01 0.02 15.86
CA GLU A 37 -4.14 1.20 16.06
C GLU A 37 -2.67 0.93 15.71
N LYS A 38 -2.19 -0.28 16.05
CA LYS A 38 -0.80 -0.65 15.82
C LYS A 38 -0.50 -1.06 14.39
N TYR A 39 -1.44 -1.63 13.65
CA TYR A 39 -1.15 -2.30 12.37
C TYR A 39 -1.91 -1.74 11.17
N GLU A 40 -3.11 -1.18 11.33
CA GLU A 40 -3.84 -0.59 10.21
C GLU A 40 -3.12 0.62 9.63
N ASN A 41 -3.27 0.80 8.31
CA ASN A 41 -2.66 1.85 7.52
C ASN A 41 -1.12 1.88 7.60
N LYS A 42 -0.49 0.75 7.93
CA LYS A 42 0.97 0.59 7.98
C LYS A 42 1.45 -0.48 7.01
N SER A 43 2.68 -0.30 6.54
CA SER A 43 3.33 -1.25 5.63
C SER A 43 4.31 -2.13 6.39
N PHE A 44 4.24 -3.42 6.11
CA PHE A 44 5.16 -4.43 6.60
C PHE A 44 5.72 -5.20 5.41
N LYS A 45 7.01 -5.52 5.46
CA LYS A 45 7.69 -6.24 4.36
C LYS A 45 6.99 -7.55 4.01
N GLU A 46 6.53 -8.27 5.03
CA GLU A 46 5.94 -9.62 4.89
C GLU A 46 4.45 -9.58 4.51
N TYR A 47 3.71 -8.59 5.00
CA TYR A 47 2.24 -8.53 4.85
C TYR A 47 1.77 -7.49 3.82
N GLY A 48 2.66 -6.64 3.33
CA GLY A 48 2.26 -5.51 2.49
C GLY A 48 1.72 -4.35 3.32
N TYR A 49 0.93 -3.51 2.67
CA TYR A 49 0.15 -2.47 3.31
C TYR A 49 -1.13 -3.07 3.87
N ILE A 50 -1.35 -2.93 5.18
CA ILE A 50 -2.58 -3.38 5.84
C ILE A 50 -3.60 -2.24 5.74
N LEU A 51 -4.66 -2.46 4.96
CA LEU A 51 -5.74 -1.47 4.78
C LEU A 51 -6.67 -1.50 6.00
N GLU A 52 -7.06 -2.69 6.43
CA GLU A 52 -8.09 -2.89 7.46
C GLU A 52 -7.89 -4.22 8.18
N ILE A 53 -8.18 -4.26 9.48
CA ILE A 53 -8.23 -5.47 10.29
C ILE A 53 -9.68 -5.68 10.73
N GLN A 54 -10.30 -6.74 10.19
CA GLN A 54 -11.72 -7.01 10.39
C GLN A 54 -11.98 -7.59 11.77
N GLU A 55 -11.29 -8.67 12.12
CA GLU A 55 -11.53 -9.41 13.35
C GLU A 55 -10.31 -10.24 13.78
N ILE A 56 -10.27 -10.60 15.06
CA ILE A 56 -9.39 -11.66 15.57
C ILE A 56 -10.10 -12.99 15.33
N GLU A 57 -9.56 -13.82 14.46
CA GLU A 57 -10.13 -15.16 14.23
C GLU A 57 -9.76 -16.13 15.35
N ARG A 58 -8.52 -16.05 15.85
CA ARG A 58 -8.02 -16.97 16.86
C ARG A 58 -6.87 -16.39 17.67
N ILE A 59 -6.85 -16.66 18.98
CA ILE A 59 -5.67 -16.50 19.82
C ILE A 59 -4.85 -17.80 19.71
N LEU A 60 -3.62 -17.68 19.23
CA LEU A 60 -2.71 -18.81 19.01
C LEU A 60 -1.88 -19.12 20.26
N ASN A 61 -1.46 -18.08 21.00
CA ASN A 61 -0.68 -18.21 22.22
C ASN A 61 -0.90 -17.00 23.12
N GLU A 62 -0.81 -17.22 24.43
CA GLU A 62 -0.88 -16.19 25.49
C GLU A 62 0.19 -16.49 26.54
N GLU A 63 1.09 -15.54 26.77
CA GLU A 63 2.20 -15.70 27.71
C GLU A 63 2.33 -14.47 28.61
N ILE A 64 2.29 -14.66 29.92
CA ILE A 64 2.58 -13.59 30.88
C ILE A 64 4.10 -13.39 30.93
N MET A 65 4.57 -12.16 30.71
CA MET A 65 5.99 -11.87 30.79
C MET A 65 6.49 -12.01 32.24
N SER A 66 7.66 -12.64 32.42
CA SER A 66 8.18 -12.97 33.75
C SER A 66 8.64 -11.75 34.58
N MET A 67 8.98 -10.64 33.91
CA MET A 67 9.50 -9.43 34.58
C MET A 67 8.52 -8.26 34.61
N VAL A 68 7.52 -8.27 33.74
CA VAL A 68 6.53 -7.19 33.60
C VAL A 68 5.17 -7.87 33.55
N PRO A 69 4.13 -7.39 34.26
CA PRO A 69 2.84 -8.07 34.29
C PRO A 69 2.07 -8.05 32.95
N ASN A 70 2.70 -7.64 31.85
CA ASN A 70 2.07 -7.62 30.55
C ASN A 70 1.88 -9.02 29.98
N VAL A 71 0.83 -9.19 29.19
CA VAL A 71 0.54 -10.45 28.51
C VAL A 71 0.83 -10.31 27.04
N PHE A 72 1.66 -11.22 26.54
CA PHE A 72 2.01 -11.34 25.14
C PHE A 72 1.02 -12.26 24.44
N PHE A 73 0.42 -11.77 23.38
CA PHE A 73 -0.51 -12.52 22.54
C PHE A 73 0.09 -12.75 21.16
N MET A 74 0.01 -14.00 20.70
CA MET A 74 0.07 -14.31 19.29
C MET A 74 -1.35 -14.52 18.80
N VAL A 75 -1.79 -13.68 17.87
CA VAL A 75 -3.15 -13.72 17.34
C VAL A 75 -3.14 -13.93 15.84
N GLN A 76 -4.10 -14.67 15.33
CA GLN A 76 -4.43 -14.71 13.92
C GLN A 76 -5.59 -13.74 13.67
N VAL A 77 -5.37 -12.78 12.78
CA VAL A 77 -6.37 -11.79 12.40
C VAL A 77 -6.73 -11.92 10.93
N ARG A 78 -7.96 -11.55 10.60
CA ARG A 78 -8.42 -11.40 9.23
C ARG A 78 -8.22 -9.95 8.81
N ALA A 79 -7.37 -9.72 7.81
CA ALA A 79 -6.98 -8.39 7.37
C ALA A 79 -7.12 -8.23 5.86
N LEU A 80 -7.60 -7.07 5.43
CA LEU A 80 -7.56 -6.63 4.04
C LEU A 80 -6.20 -5.98 3.79
N LEU A 81 -5.41 -6.55 2.90
CA LEU A 81 -4.03 -6.09 2.65
C LEU A 81 -3.72 -6.03 1.17
N TYR A 82 -2.76 -5.18 0.81
CA TYR A 82 -2.16 -5.16 -0.52
C TYR A 82 -0.64 -5.25 -0.40
N LEU A 83 -0.07 -6.33 -0.95
CA LEU A 83 1.36 -6.52 -1.05
C LEU A 83 1.78 -6.28 -2.51
N PRO A 84 2.43 -5.14 -2.83
CA PRO A 84 2.85 -4.85 -4.20
C PRO A 84 3.82 -5.91 -4.72
N ARG A 85 3.58 -6.37 -5.95
CA ARG A 85 4.44 -7.33 -6.65
C ARG A 85 4.81 -6.81 -8.03
N VAL A 86 5.98 -7.22 -8.51
CA VAL A 86 6.36 -7.00 -9.91
C VAL A 86 5.34 -7.69 -10.81
N GLY A 87 4.88 -7.00 -11.84
CA GLY A 87 3.81 -7.42 -12.74
C GLY A 87 2.40 -6.98 -12.32
N ASP A 88 2.21 -6.41 -11.12
CA ASP A 88 0.91 -5.89 -10.72
C ASP A 88 0.48 -4.74 -11.63
N ARG A 89 -0.76 -4.80 -12.13
CA ARG A 89 -1.36 -3.75 -12.96
C ARG A 89 -2.31 -2.89 -12.14
N LEU A 90 -2.04 -1.59 -12.12
CA LEU A 90 -2.73 -0.62 -11.28
C LEU A 90 -3.30 0.52 -12.13
N GLU A 91 -4.50 0.99 -11.81
CA GLU A 91 -5.09 2.21 -12.37
C GLU A 91 -4.81 3.38 -11.42
N VAL A 92 -3.69 4.08 -11.53
CA VAL A 92 -3.20 5.05 -10.55
C VAL A 92 -3.58 6.49 -10.90
N GLN A 93 -3.77 7.33 -9.87
CA GLN A 93 -3.98 8.76 -10.04
C GLN A 93 -2.66 9.52 -9.96
N ILE A 94 -2.40 10.40 -10.93
CA ILE A 94 -1.15 11.17 -11.00
C ILE A 94 -1.09 12.21 -9.87
N ASP A 95 -0.10 12.11 -8.99
CA ASP A 95 0.14 13.13 -7.96
C ASP A 95 0.98 14.30 -8.51
N LYS A 96 2.07 13.97 -9.22
CA LYS A 96 2.98 14.98 -9.77
C LYS A 96 3.66 14.52 -11.05
N ILE A 97 3.79 15.44 -12.00
CA ILE A 97 4.59 15.26 -13.22
C ILE A 97 5.80 16.20 -13.15
N PHE A 98 6.96 15.71 -13.54
CA PHE A 98 8.20 16.47 -13.66
C PHE A 98 8.96 16.00 -14.89
N HIS A 99 10.01 16.75 -15.25
CA HIS A 99 10.73 16.55 -16.51
C HIS A 99 11.15 15.10 -16.82
N HIS A 100 11.50 14.32 -15.79
CA HIS A 100 12.00 12.95 -15.94
C HIS A 100 10.94 11.86 -15.71
N GLY A 101 9.71 12.21 -15.36
CA GLY A 101 8.70 11.19 -15.10
C GLY A 101 7.51 11.66 -14.26
N ILE A 102 6.81 10.66 -13.74
CA ILE A 102 5.58 10.83 -12.97
C ILE A 102 5.80 10.22 -11.60
N PHE A 103 5.32 10.91 -10.58
CA PHE A 103 5.29 10.42 -9.21
C PHE A 103 3.85 10.29 -8.75
N ILE A 104 3.58 9.17 -8.09
CA ILE A 104 2.29 8.83 -7.51
C ILE A 104 2.56 8.44 -6.06
N MET A 105 1.73 8.96 -5.16
CA MET A 105 1.70 8.54 -3.77
C MET A 105 0.27 8.10 -3.45
N GLU A 106 0.08 6.82 -3.18
CA GLU A 106 -1.17 6.31 -2.66
C GLU A 106 -0.88 5.58 -1.35
N ASN A 107 -1.36 6.15 -0.25
CA ASN A 107 -1.04 5.70 1.12
C ASN A 107 0.47 5.62 1.37
N LYS A 108 0.98 4.43 1.75
CA LYS A 108 2.40 4.16 2.00
C LYS A 108 3.09 3.53 0.78
N ILE A 109 2.51 3.64 -0.41
CA ILE A 109 3.06 3.12 -1.66
C ILE A 109 3.38 4.30 -2.56
N ARG A 110 4.67 4.41 -2.90
CA ARG A 110 5.23 5.45 -3.76
C ARG A 110 5.61 4.81 -5.08
N ILE A 111 5.05 5.31 -6.18
CA ILE A 111 5.33 4.79 -7.52
C ILE A 111 6.01 5.89 -8.33
N LEU A 112 7.17 5.56 -8.86
CA LEU A 112 7.91 6.38 -9.82
C LEU A 112 7.76 5.77 -11.21
N ILE A 113 7.36 6.58 -12.18
CA ILE A 113 7.28 6.18 -13.59
C ILE A 113 8.30 7.04 -14.36
N PRO A 114 9.51 6.51 -14.60
CA PRO A 114 10.47 7.18 -15.46
C PRO A 114 9.93 7.24 -16.89
N ILE A 115 9.91 8.43 -17.50
CA ILE A 115 9.41 8.57 -18.87
C ILE A 115 10.28 7.81 -19.88
N ALA A 116 11.56 7.62 -19.56
CA ALA A 116 12.50 6.86 -20.37
C ALA A 116 12.13 5.38 -20.56
N LEU A 117 11.23 4.83 -19.72
CA LEU A 117 10.69 3.48 -19.91
C LEU A 117 9.54 3.42 -20.91
N SER A 118 9.11 4.56 -21.46
CA SER A 118 8.00 4.65 -22.39
C SER A 118 8.43 5.26 -23.72
N THR A 119 7.98 4.66 -24.81
CA THR A 119 8.25 5.13 -26.18
C THR A 119 7.12 6.00 -26.74
N GLU A 120 5.94 5.96 -26.12
CA GLU A 120 4.71 6.59 -26.62
C GLU A 120 4.34 7.86 -25.87
N TYR A 121 5.09 8.20 -24.84
CA TYR A 121 4.77 9.31 -23.95
C TYR A 121 5.96 10.26 -23.81
N GLU A 122 5.66 11.54 -23.85
CA GLU A 122 6.62 12.61 -23.65
C GLU A 122 6.15 13.55 -22.55
N VAL A 123 7.07 14.02 -21.72
CA VAL A 123 6.76 15.09 -20.76
C VAL A 123 6.95 16.42 -21.46
N GLN A 124 5.87 17.19 -21.55
CA GLN A 124 5.89 18.56 -22.03
C GLN A 124 5.65 19.54 -20.88
N LYS A 125 5.96 20.81 -21.13
CA LYS A 125 5.77 21.89 -20.17
C LYS A 125 4.92 22.97 -20.81
N ASP A 126 3.90 23.40 -20.08
CA ASP A 126 3.07 24.54 -20.45
C ASP A 126 3.08 25.56 -19.31
N PHE A 127 3.44 26.80 -19.63
CA PHE A 127 3.73 27.91 -18.70
C PHE A 127 4.56 27.47 -17.48
N SER A 128 3.88 27.08 -16.39
CA SER A 128 4.44 26.70 -15.09
C SER A 128 4.25 25.23 -14.70
N SER A 129 3.61 24.39 -15.53
CA SER A 129 3.26 23.01 -15.18
C SER A 129 3.74 21.99 -16.21
N PHE A 130 4.09 20.79 -15.75
CA PHE A 130 4.38 19.66 -16.63
C PHE A 130 3.11 18.87 -16.90
N TYR A 131 3.00 18.34 -18.11
CA TYR A 131 1.96 17.42 -18.52
C TYR A 131 2.56 16.30 -19.37
N LEU A 132 1.88 15.18 -19.44
CA LEU A 132 2.27 14.03 -20.23
C LEU A 132 1.48 14.05 -21.54
N LEU A 133 2.15 13.94 -22.68
CA LEU A 133 1.54 13.81 -24.00
C LEU A 133 1.75 12.38 -24.49
N ASN A 134 0.67 11.70 -24.85
CA ASN A 134 0.77 10.47 -25.64
C ASN A 134 0.96 10.86 -27.12
N THR A 135 2.10 10.50 -27.71
CA THR A 135 2.50 10.92 -29.06
C THR A 135 1.72 10.23 -30.17
N GLN A 136 1.08 9.10 -29.88
CA GLN A 136 0.26 8.36 -30.84
C GLN A 136 -1.18 8.87 -30.89
N THR A 137 -1.77 9.18 -29.74
CA THR A 137 -3.20 9.55 -29.61
C THR A 137 -3.42 11.06 -29.46
N HIS A 138 -2.35 11.82 -29.27
CA HIS A 138 -2.37 13.25 -28.87
C HIS A 138 -3.13 13.52 -27.56
N LYS A 139 -3.46 12.49 -26.78
CA LYS A 139 -4.11 12.65 -25.47
C LYS A 139 -3.10 13.20 -24.47
N THR A 140 -3.55 14.14 -23.65
CA THR A 140 -2.73 14.72 -22.58
C THR A 140 -3.20 14.22 -21.22
N TYR A 141 -2.27 14.09 -20.28
CA TYR A 141 -2.51 13.75 -18.89
C TYR A 141 -1.84 14.76 -17.97
N ARG A 142 -2.54 15.18 -16.93
CA ARG A 142 -2.14 16.16 -15.94
C ARG A 142 -2.26 15.56 -14.54
N LYS A 143 -1.91 16.37 -13.53
CA LYS A 143 -2.21 16.03 -12.14
C LYS A 143 -3.68 15.64 -12.01
N ASP A 144 -3.93 14.65 -11.16
CA ASP A 144 -5.25 14.08 -10.85
C ASP A 144 -5.89 13.21 -11.95
N ASP A 145 -5.30 13.14 -13.15
CA ASP A 145 -5.71 12.17 -14.16
C ASP A 145 -5.26 10.74 -13.79
N ARG A 146 -5.90 9.74 -14.42
CA ARG A 146 -5.60 8.33 -14.19
C ARG A 146 -4.81 7.69 -15.31
N LEU A 147 -3.89 6.80 -14.93
CA LEU A 147 -3.06 6.00 -15.83
C LEU A 147 -3.11 4.52 -15.43
N HIS A 148 -3.05 3.66 -16.44
CA HIS A 148 -2.79 2.25 -16.22
C HIS A 148 -1.27 2.01 -16.23
N VAL A 149 -0.78 1.36 -15.19
CA VAL A 149 0.65 1.12 -15.00
C VAL A 149 0.89 -0.31 -14.58
N GLU A 150 2.08 -0.83 -14.90
CA GLU A 150 2.55 -2.14 -14.46
C GLU A 150 3.80 -1.94 -13.60
N LEU A 151 3.81 -2.52 -12.40
CA LEU A 151 4.97 -2.44 -11.50
C LEU A 151 6.12 -3.27 -12.06
N VAL A 152 7.28 -2.64 -12.31
CA VAL A 152 8.48 -3.31 -12.83
C VAL A 152 9.51 -3.60 -11.74
N GLU A 153 9.57 -2.77 -10.70
CA GLU A 153 10.42 -2.99 -9.52
C GLU A 153 9.61 -2.64 -8.26
N VAL A 154 9.78 -3.43 -7.20
CA VAL A 154 9.18 -3.18 -5.89
C VAL A 154 10.25 -3.32 -4.83
N ARG A 155 10.38 -2.31 -3.97
CA ARG A 155 11.29 -2.30 -2.83
C ARG A 155 10.57 -1.85 -1.58
N PHE A 156 10.76 -2.57 -0.49
CA PHE A 156 10.32 -2.12 0.83
C PHE A 156 11.37 -1.21 1.47
N GLU A 157 10.98 -0.01 1.88
CA GLU A 157 11.87 1.00 2.47
C GLU A 157 11.22 1.67 3.68
N LYS A 158 11.89 1.59 4.84
CA LYS A 158 11.44 2.16 6.12
C LYS A 158 10.03 1.71 6.50
N ASP A 159 9.02 2.47 6.10
CA ASP A 159 7.60 2.37 6.46
C ASP A 159 6.67 2.28 5.24
N GLY A 160 7.20 1.99 4.05
CA GLY A 160 6.43 1.96 2.81
C GLY A 160 7.08 1.15 1.69
N PHE A 161 6.38 1.09 0.56
CA PHE A 161 6.89 0.50 -0.67
C PHE A 161 7.28 1.62 -1.64
N SER A 162 8.48 1.49 -2.20
CA SER A 162 8.98 2.29 -3.31
C SER A 162 8.97 1.41 -4.54
N CYS A 163 8.23 1.83 -5.56
CA CYS A 163 7.97 1.06 -6.76
C CYS A 163 8.42 1.84 -7.99
N ILE A 164 8.94 1.14 -8.98
CA ILE A 164 9.10 1.64 -10.34
C ILE A 164 8.01 1.00 -11.19
N ALA A 165 7.36 1.77 -12.04
CA ALA A 165 6.34 1.27 -12.95
C ALA A 165 6.54 1.79 -14.39
N SER A 166 5.97 1.07 -15.35
CA SER A 166 5.83 1.50 -16.74
C SER A 166 4.36 1.76 -17.06
N ILE A 167 4.10 2.66 -18.02
CA ILE A 167 2.74 2.94 -18.48
C ILE A 167 2.31 1.80 -19.41
N VAL A 168 1.12 1.24 -19.15
CA VAL A 168 0.52 0.23 -20.01
C VAL A 168 -0.40 0.93 -20.99
N SER A 169 -0.05 0.91 -22.27
CA SER A 169 -0.92 1.36 -23.34
C SER A 169 -2.16 0.49 -23.34
N SER A 170 -3.34 1.11 -23.26
CA SER A 170 -4.63 0.42 -23.43
C SER A 170 -4.80 0.02 -24.89
N VAL A 171 -3.98 -0.89 -25.38
CA VAL A 171 -4.23 -1.60 -26.64
C VAL A 171 -5.07 -2.81 -26.26
N GLU A 172 -6.36 -2.57 -26.03
CA GLU A 172 -7.33 -3.65 -26.18
C GLU A 172 -7.43 -3.93 -27.69
N VAL A 173 -6.83 -5.04 -28.12
CA VAL A 173 -7.22 -5.74 -29.35
C VAL A 173 -8.28 -6.77 -28.98
#